data_AF-A0A0V1MUM8-F1
#
_entry.id   AF-A0A0V1MUM8-F1
#
_cell.length_a   1.000
_cell.length_b   1.000
_cell.length_c   1.000
_cell.angle_alpha   90.00
_cell.angle_beta   90.00
_cell.angle_gamma   90.00
#
_symmetry.space_group_name_H-M   'P 1'
#
loop_
_entity.id
_entity.type
_entity.pdbx_description
1 polymer ?
#
loop_
_entity_poly.entity_id
_entity_poly.type
_entity_poly.pdbx_seq_one_letter_code
_entity_poly.pdbx_strand_id
1 'polypeptide(L)'
;MRRLWLKNFHSIRFMAISDSLRKVHSWDLKQFLELDPASRDGLVSALNNDANKLLAELDEDDPLSVQLRDELNAANEHFYRLIKLAQREPDPDGVENFDRKAKTLLQKLDSSWKTLMQRIADPIPRTADEWDKATDEHK
;
A
#
# COMPACT_ATOMS: atom_id res chain seq x y z
N MET A 1 -23.64 23.83 -32.96
CA MET A 1 -22.61 22.82 -33.32
C MET A 1 -21.28 23.04 -32.58
N ARG A 2 -20.67 24.24 -32.61
CA ARG A 2 -19.35 24.50 -31.97
C ARG A 2 -19.27 24.17 -30.47
N ARG A 3 -20.32 24.50 -29.68
CA ARG A 3 -20.39 24.22 -28.23
C ARG A 3 -20.43 22.71 -27.88
N LEU A 4 -21.16 21.91 -28.67
CA LEU A 4 -21.23 20.45 -28.45
C LEU A 4 -19.91 19.78 -28.83
N TRP A 5 -19.26 20.25 -29.89
CA TRP A 5 -17.95 19.77 -30.31
C TRP A 5 -16.88 20.05 -29.26
N LEU A 6 -16.84 21.27 -28.69
CA LEU A 6 -15.91 21.62 -27.61
C LEU A 6 -16.13 20.76 -26.36
N LYS A 7 -17.39 20.56 -25.94
CA LYS A 7 -17.72 19.68 -24.82
C LYS A 7 -17.26 18.23 -25.06
N ASN A 8 -17.52 17.68 -26.24
CA ASN A 8 -17.05 16.33 -26.59
C ASN A 8 -15.53 16.24 -26.62
N PHE A 9 -14.86 17.28 -27.12
CA PHE A 9 -13.40 17.34 -27.18
C PHE A 9 -12.77 17.36 -25.79
N HIS A 10 -13.29 18.18 -24.87
CA HIS A 10 -12.84 18.19 -23.46
C HIS A 10 -13.09 16.85 -22.78
N SER A 11 -14.25 16.22 -23.02
CA SER A 11 -14.56 14.91 -22.45
C SER A 11 -13.60 13.82 -22.89
N ILE A 12 -13.20 13.78 -24.17
CA ILE A 12 -12.26 12.77 -24.68
C ILE A 12 -10.86 12.98 -24.07
N ARG A 13 -10.39 14.23 -24.00
CA ARG A 13 -9.12 14.57 -23.37
C ARG A 13 -9.12 14.24 -21.88
N PHE A 14 -10.21 14.58 -21.19
CA PHE A 14 -10.41 14.23 -19.79
C PHE A 14 -10.28 12.72 -19.59
N MET A 15 -10.98 11.91 -20.38
CA MET A 15 -10.91 10.44 -20.26
C MET A 15 -9.48 9.92 -20.46
N ALA A 16 -8.78 10.39 -21.49
CA ALA A 16 -7.40 9.95 -21.78
C ALA A 16 -6.41 10.32 -20.66
N ILE A 17 -6.54 11.54 -20.09
CA ILE A 17 -5.72 12.00 -18.97
C ILE A 17 -6.08 11.24 -17.70
N SER A 18 -7.38 11.07 -17.40
CA SER A 18 -7.88 10.32 -16.25
C SER A 18 -7.40 8.86 -16.25
N ASP A 19 -7.49 8.17 -17.39
CA ASP A 19 -6.98 6.80 -17.52
C ASP A 19 -5.47 6.73 -17.24
N SER A 20 -4.71 7.71 -17.74
CA SER A 20 -3.27 7.80 -17.49
C SER A 20 -2.95 8.08 -16.02
N LEU A 21 -3.69 9.00 -15.36
CA LEU A 21 -3.53 9.30 -13.94
C LEU A 21 -3.86 8.09 -13.07
N ARG A 22 -4.95 7.39 -13.37
CA ARG A 22 -5.32 6.15 -12.68
C ARG A 22 -4.26 5.06 -12.85
N LYS A 23 -3.64 4.96 -14.03
CA LYS A 23 -2.52 4.03 -14.27
C LYS A 23 -1.31 4.36 -13.38
N VAL A 24 -0.90 5.63 -13.30
CA VAL A 24 0.19 6.06 -12.40
C VAL A 24 -0.17 5.78 -10.94
N HIS A 25 -1.40 6.08 -10.52
CA HIS A 25 -1.88 5.81 -9.17
C HIS A 25 -1.95 4.31 -8.82
N SER A 26 -2.03 3.43 -9.83
CA SER A 26 -2.07 1.98 -9.64
C SER A 26 -0.69 1.32 -9.48
N TRP A 27 0.40 2.05 -9.73
CA TRP A 27 1.74 1.49 -9.65
C TRP A 27 2.11 1.06 -8.24
N ASP A 28 2.71 -0.12 -8.11
CA ASP A 28 3.44 -0.50 -6.91
C ASP A 28 4.94 -0.12 -7.00
N LEU A 29 5.68 -0.31 -5.92
CA LEU A 29 7.10 0.01 -5.87
C LEU A 29 7.93 -0.79 -6.90
N LYS A 30 7.53 -2.03 -7.20
CA LYS A 30 8.25 -2.88 -8.15
C LYS A 30 8.10 -2.33 -9.57
N GLN A 31 6.86 -2.08 -10.01
CA GLN A 31 6.56 -1.48 -11.32
C GLN A 31 7.21 -0.09 -11.47
N PHE A 32 7.26 0.69 -10.39
CA PHE A 32 7.91 1.99 -10.36
C PHE A 32 9.44 1.93 -10.55
N LEU A 33 10.07 0.87 -10.04
CA LEU A 33 11.51 0.64 -10.16
C LEU A 33 11.92 -0.04 -11.48
N GLU A 34 10.98 -0.67 -12.19
CA GLU A 34 11.21 -1.22 -13.54
C GLU A 34 11.43 -0.11 -14.58
N LEU A 35 10.92 1.10 -14.33
CA LEU A 35 11.14 2.28 -15.16
C LEU A 35 12.40 3.03 -14.70
N ASP A 36 13.21 3.48 -15.66
CA ASP A 36 14.33 4.34 -15.35
C ASP A 36 13.85 5.68 -14.76
N PRO A 37 14.63 6.30 -13.84
CA PRO A 37 14.21 7.52 -13.16
C PRO A 37 13.85 8.69 -14.10
N ALA A 38 14.59 8.87 -15.19
CA ALA A 38 14.35 9.96 -16.12
C ALA A 38 13.03 9.76 -16.89
N SER A 39 12.74 8.54 -17.33
CA SER A 39 11.49 8.21 -18.02
C SER A 39 10.26 8.39 -17.14
N ARG A 40 10.30 7.93 -15.88
CA ARG A 40 9.16 8.09 -14.97
C ARG A 40 8.91 9.55 -14.59
N ASP A 41 9.97 10.33 -14.35
CA ASP A 41 9.85 11.77 -14.08
C ASP A 41 9.34 12.53 -15.30
N GLY A 42 9.82 12.18 -16.49
CA GLY A 42 9.34 12.72 -17.76
C GLY A 42 7.87 12.42 -18.02
N LEU A 43 7.42 11.19 -17.74
CA LEU A 43 6.02 10.78 -17.88
C LEU A 43 5.09 11.57 -16.96
N VAL A 44 5.43 11.68 -15.67
CA VAL A 44 4.60 12.42 -14.71
C VAL A 44 4.62 13.92 -15.00
N SER A 45 5.77 14.48 -15.40
CA SER A 45 5.86 15.87 -15.83
C SER A 45 4.96 16.17 -17.05
N ALA A 46 4.98 15.30 -18.06
CA ALA A 46 4.11 15.42 -19.24
C ALA A 46 2.63 15.32 -18.85
N LEU A 47 2.26 14.34 -18.01
CA LEU A 47 0.89 14.14 -17.55
C LEU A 47 0.37 15.34 -16.73
N ASN A 48 1.21 15.88 -15.85
CA ASN A 48 0.90 17.09 -15.10
C ASN A 48 0.68 18.30 -16.02
N ASN A 49 1.52 18.46 -17.05
CA ASN A 49 1.36 19.54 -18.02
C ASN A 49 0.05 19.41 -18.80
N ASP A 50 -0.29 18.21 -19.26
CA ASP A 50 -1.51 17.96 -20.03
C ASP A 50 -2.77 18.14 -19.19
N ALA A 51 -2.75 17.69 -17.93
CA ALA A 51 -3.83 17.93 -16.98
C ALA A 51 -4.01 19.43 -16.69
N ASN A 52 -2.93 20.16 -16.41
CA ASN A 52 -2.98 21.60 -16.13
C ASN A 52 -3.44 22.42 -17.34
N LYS A 53 -3.07 22.02 -18.57
CA LYS A 53 -3.61 22.64 -19.80
C LYS A 53 -5.11 22.45 -19.90
N LEU A 54 -5.63 21.25 -19.66
CA LEU A 54 -7.07 21.00 -19.69
C LEU A 54 -7.80 21.77 -18.59
N LEU A 55 -7.23 21.84 -17.38
CA LEU A 55 -7.78 22.65 -16.28
C LEU A 55 -7.87 24.14 -16.63
N ALA A 56 -6.88 24.69 -17.34
CA ALA A 56 -6.90 26.09 -17.79
C ALA A 56 -7.97 26.39 -18.86
N GLU A 57 -8.48 25.37 -19.53
CA GLU A 57 -9.54 25.48 -20.54
C GLU A 57 -10.95 25.29 -19.96
N LEU A 58 -11.06 24.84 -18.70
CA LEU A 58 -12.31 24.59 -17.98
C LEU A 58 -12.59 25.72 -16.98
N ASP A 59 -13.87 25.95 -16.70
CA ASP A 59 -14.26 26.83 -15.59
C ASP A 59 -13.86 26.18 -14.25
N GLU A 60 -13.50 27.00 -13.25
CA GLU A 60 -13.05 26.46 -11.96
C GLU A 60 -14.13 25.65 -11.23
N ASP A 61 -15.39 26.01 -11.42
CA ASP A 61 -16.56 25.35 -10.85
C ASP A 61 -17.10 24.21 -11.73
N ASP A 62 -16.45 23.90 -12.87
CA ASP A 62 -16.84 22.76 -13.71
C ASP A 62 -16.58 21.44 -12.95
N PRO A 63 -17.58 20.54 -12.82
CA PRO A 63 -17.40 19.24 -12.18
C PRO A 63 -16.22 18.43 -12.73
N LEU A 64 -15.93 18.52 -14.04
CA LEU A 64 -14.77 17.86 -14.65
C LEU A 64 -13.45 18.47 -14.18
N SER A 65 -13.41 19.78 -13.93
CA SER A 65 -12.25 20.48 -13.40
C SER A 65 -11.94 20.05 -11.96
N VAL A 66 -12.98 19.94 -11.13
CA VAL A 66 -12.87 19.42 -9.75
C VAL A 66 -12.35 18.00 -9.76
N GLN A 67 -12.99 17.10 -10.54
CA GLN A 67 -12.58 15.71 -10.61
C GLN A 67 -11.15 15.55 -11.13
N LEU A 68 -10.75 16.31 -12.16
CA LEU A 68 -9.40 16.25 -12.70
C LEU A 68 -8.35 16.72 -11.69
N ARG A 69 -8.63 17.76 -10.90
CA ARG A 69 -7.74 18.21 -9.82
C ARG A 69 -7.55 17.13 -8.75
N ASP A 70 -8.63 16.48 -8.34
CA ASP A 70 -8.57 15.42 -7.34
C ASP A 70 -7.76 14.22 -7.83
N GLU A 71 -8.02 13.76 -9.06
CA GLU A 71 -7.26 12.66 -9.68
C GLU A 71 -5.78 13.00 -9.86
N LEU A 72 -5.49 14.24 -10.27
CA LEU A 72 -4.12 14.74 -10.44
C LEU A 72 -3.36 14.78 -9.11
N ASN A 73 -4.00 15.29 -8.05
CA ASN A 73 -3.42 15.36 -6.72
C ASN A 73 -3.16 13.95 -6.16
N ALA A 74 -4.13 13.04 -6.28
CA ALA A 74 -3.98 11.66 -5.83
C ALA A 74 -2.82 10.94 -6.53
N ALA A 75 -2.73 11.04 -7.86
CA ALA A 75 -1.65 10.43 -8.63
C ALA A 75 -0.28 11.00 -8.25
N ASN A 76 -0.17 12.32 -8.08
CA ASN A 76 1.08 12.97 -7.68
C ASN A 76 1.50 12.59 -6.26
N GLU A 77 0.58 12.61 -5.29
CA GLU A 77 0.87 12.16 -3.93
C GLU A 77 1.41 10.73 -3.91
N HIS A 78 0.76 9.83 -4.66
CA HIS A 78 1.19 8.43 -4.76
C HIS A 78 2.57 8.31 -5.38
N PHE A 79 2.82 9.03 -6.48
CA PHE A 79 4.14 9.05 -7.13
C PHE A 79 5.25 9.53 -6.18
N TYR A 80 5.01 10.61 -5.42
CA TYR A 80 5.98 11.09 -4.43
C TYR A 80 6.19 10.10 -3.28
N ARG A 81 5.17 9.34 -2.86
CA ARG A 81 5.34 8.25 -1.89
C ARG A 81 6.25 7.17 -2.46
N LEU A 82 6.09 6.78 -3.72
CA LEU A 82 6.95 5.81 -4.38
C LEU A 82 8.40 6.29 -4.50
N ILE A 83 8.64 7.57 -4.80
CA ILE A 83 9.99 8.16 -4.77
C ILE A 83 10.63 7.98 -3.39
N LYS A 84 9.90 8.36 -2.33
CA LYS A 84 10.41 8.24 -0.95
C LYS A 84 10.73 6.80 -0.57
N LEU A 85 9.88 5.85 -1.00
CA LEU A 85 10.11 4.43 -0.77
C LEU A 85 11.33 3.91 -1.56
N ALA A 86 11.50 4.34 -2.81
CA ALA A 86 12.64 3.98 -3.65
C ALA A 86 13.98 4.54 -3.15
N GLN A 87 13.95 5.69 -2.46
CA GLN A 87 15.12 6.33 -1.87
C GLN A 87 15.45 5.83 -0.46
N ARG A 88 14.50 5.13 0.19
CA ARG A 88 14.75 4.56 1.50
C ARG A 88 15.81 3.47 1.34
N GLU A 89 16.96 3.64 1.98
CA GLU A 89 17.92 2.54 2.10
C GLU A 89 17.16 1.33 2.66
N PRO A 90 17.38 0.11 2.11
CA PRO A 90 16.78 -1.08 2.67
C PRO A 90 17.19 -1.14 4.12
N ASP A 91 16.24 -0.88 5.02
CA ASP A 91 16.46 -0.88 6.46
C ASP A 91 17.05 -2.25 6.80
N PRO A 92 18.37 -2.37 7.05
CA PRO A 92 18.99 -3.68 7.24
C PRO A 92 18.37 -4.37 8.45
N ASP A 93 17.95 -3.55 9.43
CA ASP A 93 17.23 -3.99 10.61
C ASP A 93 15.79 -4.39 10.30
N GLY A 94 15.16 -3.93 9.22
CA GLY A 94 13.74 -4.22 8.94
C GLY A 94 13.45 -5.69 8.65
N VAL A 95 14.25 -6.30 7.77
CA VAL A 95 14.13 -7.72 7.40
C VAL A 95 14.67 -8.60 8.53
N GLU A 96 15.84 -8.24 9.09
CA GLU A 96 16.43 -8.99 10.20
C GLU A 96 15.53 -8.96 11.44
N ASN A 97 14.87 -7.83 11.73
CA ASN A 97 13.92 -7.72 12.83
C ASN A 97 12.61 -8.47 12.57
N PHE A 98 12.15 -8.55 11.31
CA PHE A 98 11.01 -9.38 10.96
C PHE A 98 11.33 -10.87 11.18
N ASP A 99 12.43 -11.36 10.59
CA ASP A 99 12.84 -12.76 10.71
C ASP A 99 13.11 -13.14 12.16
N ARG A 100 13.76 -12.26 12.93
CA ARG A 100 13.97 -12.46 14.37
C ARG A 100 12.67 -12.54 15.14
N LYS A 101 11.70 -11.65 14.87
CA LYS A 101 10.38 -11.66 15.53
C LYS A 101 9.58 -12.91 15.13
N ALA A 102 9.60 -13.29 13.85
CA ALA A 102 8.96 -14.50 13.34
C ALA A 102 9.54 -15.76 13.99
N LYS A 103 10.88 -15.86 14.07
CA LYS A 103 11.57 -16.97 14.74
C LYS A 103 11.24 -17.05 16.23
N THR A 104 11.18 -15.90 16.91
CA THR A 104 10.79 -15.83 18.33
C THR A 104 9.35 -16.33 18.54
N LEU A 105 8.42 -15.94 17.67
CA LEU A 105 7.03 -16.40 17.71
C LEU A 105 6.94 -17.91 17.46
N LEU A 106 7.66 -18.43 16.46
CA LEU A 106 7.71 -19.86 16.17
C LEU A 106 8.26 -20.66 17.35
N GLN A 107 9.31 -20.18 18.01
CA GLN A 107 9.86 -20.81 19.21
C GLN A 107 8.85 -20.85 20.36
N LYS A 108 8.13 -19.75 20.60
CA LYS A 108 7.07 -19.71 21.63
C LYS A 108 5.92 -20.66 21.29
N LEU A 109 5.56 -20.77 20.02
CA LEU A 109 4.52 -21.70 19.58
C LEU A 109 4.95 -23.15 19.82
N ASP A 110 6.17 -23.51 19.40
CA ASP A 110 6.72 -24.86 19.57
C ASP A 110 6.86 -25.24 21.05
N SER A 111 7.34 -24.32 21.90
CA SER A 111 7.41 -24.56 23.34
C SER A 111 6.03 -24.78 23.95
N SER A 112 5.05 -23.94 23.59
CA SER A 112 3.67 -24.05 24.09
C SER A 112 3.02 -25.35 23.61
N TRP A 113 3.27 -25.75 22.37
CA TRP A 113 2.80 -27.02 21.80
C TRP A 113 3.40 -28.22 22.54
N LYS A 114 4.71 -28.21 22.80
CA LYS A 114 5.38 -29.27 23.58
C LYS A 114 4.81 -29.37 25.00
N THR A 115 4.63 -28.24 25.68
CA THR A 115 3.99 -28.21 27.01
C THR A 115 2.58 -28.80 26.96
N LEU A 116 1.78 -28.44 25.95
CA LEU A 116 0.44 -28.97 25.79
C LEU A 116 0.44 -30.50 25.53
N MET A 117 1.32 -30.98 24.65
CA MET A 117 1.45 -32.42 24.35
C MET A 117 1.93 -33.22 25.57
N GLN A 118 2.89 -32.69 26.32
CA GLN A 118 3.37 -33.32 27.56
C GLN A 118 2.24 -33.42 28.58
N ARG A 119 1.45 -32.35 28.76
CA ARG A 119 0.32 -32.34 29.70
C ARG A 119 -0.83 -33.27 29.30
N ILE A 120 -1.04 -33.50 27.99
CA ILE A 120 -2.00 -34.52 27.52
C ILE A 120 -1.50 -35.94 27.83
N ALA A 121 -0.17 -36.15 27.80
CA ALA A 121 0.44 -37.43 28.11
C ALA A 121 0.59 -37.66 29.63
N ASP A 122 0.60 -36.61 30.43
CA ASP A 122 0.72 -36.69 31.89
C ASP A 122 -0.51 -37.38 32.52
N PRO A 123 -0.31 -38.21 33.55
CA PRO A 123 -1.40 -38.91 34.21
C PRO A 123 -2.32 -37.92 34.94
N ILE A 124 -3.63 -38.18 34.87
CA ILE A 124 -4.66 -37.34 35.51
C ILE A 124 -4.39 -37.28 37.03
N PRO A 125 -4.27 -36.08 37.61
CA PRO A 125 -4.13 -35.87 39.05
C PRO A 125 -5.18 -36.64 39.86
N ARG A 126 -4.77 -37.30 40.94
CA ARG A 126 -5.67 -38.15 41.76
C ARG A 126 -5.93 -37.57 43.15
N THR A 127 -5.20 -36.52 43.54
CA THR A 127 -5.34 -35.86 44.85
C THR A 127 -5.60 -34.36 44.69
N ALA A 128 -6.29 -33.76 45.66
CA ALA A 128 -6.67 -32.33 45.62
C ALA A 128 -5.44 -31.40 45.48
N ASP A 129 -4.33 -31.71 46.17
CA ASP A 129 -3.08 -30.95 46.07
C ASP A 129 -2.45 -31.02 44.66
N GLU A 130 -2.57 -32.17 43.97
CA GLU A 130 -2.09 -32.31 42.59
C GLU A 130 -2.98 -31.53 41.59
N TRP A 131 -4.28 -31.40 41.89
CA TRP A 131 -5.22 -30.59 41.10
C TRP A 131 -4.96 -29.09 41.24
N ASP A 132 -4.71 -28.61 42.45
CA ASP A 132 -4.40 -27.20 42.70
C ASP A 132 -3.07 -26.81 42.04
N LYS A 133 -2.05 -27.68 42.15
CA LYS A 133 -0.76 -27.48 41.48
C LYS A 133 -0.88 -27.46 39.96
N ALA A 134 -1.64 -28.39 39.38
CA ALA A 134 -1.89 -28.39 37.94
C ALA A 134 -2.60 -27.10 37.50
N THR A 135 -3.61 -26.66 38.25
CA THR A 135 -4.41 -25.46 37.94
C THR A 135 -3.59 -24.17 37.99
N ASP A 136 -2.67 -24.03 38.94
CA ASP A 136 -1.77 -22.87 39.01
C ASP A 136 -0.72 -22.87 37.90
N GLU A 137 -0.26 -24.04 37.45
CA GLU A 137 0.62 -24.17 36.29
C GLU A 137 -0.11 -23.94 34.94
N HIS A 138 -1.44 -23.79 34.93
CA HIS A 138 -2.27 -23.50 33.76
C HIS A 138 -2.61 -22.01 33.56
N LYS A 139 -2.29 -21.13 34.52
CA LYS A 139 -2.46 -19.67 34.39
C LYS A 139 -1.31 -19.02 33.61
#